data_AF-Q6CPY3-F1
#
_entry.id   AF-Q6CPY3-F1
#
_cell.length_a   1.000
_cell.length_b   1.000
_cell.length_c   1.000
_cell.angle_alpha   90.00
_cell.angle_beta   90.00
_cell.angle_gamma   90.00
#
_symmetry.space_group_name_H-M   'P 1'
#
loop_
_entity.id
_entity.type
_entity.pdbx_description
1 polymer ?
#
loop_
_entity_poly.entity_id
_entity_poly.type
_entity_poly.pdbx_seq_one_letter_code
_entity_poly.pdbx_strand_id
1 'polypeptide(L)'
;MSFSQEIRRRGSYAPIDFTPEVSQACRKQVEFYFSEYNLPYDKFLRSLCEQNDGWIPITTLASFNRMKKYRPVDKVVDCLKDSTILEVSADGENVRRKSPLETVDFKDRNERVLVFMNFKKIENEDKDKFLELQEELEKFFNGFTTVNQVRLKKDHKKYFNGVVEVEFKTKEECVKFFEEHKTDFSYQGQPLEVVTKKQYSLAKNATRSKNFGGSGQKTRSLTGYRKNIPKTNDETPEASSESKLSEGDANAPTEKKSEESATETA
;
A
#
# COMPACT_ATOMS: atom_id res chain seq x y z
N MET A 1 -23.07 -25.81 42.80
CA MET A 1 -23.38 -25.20 41.49
C MET A 1 -22.08 -25.00 40.75
N SER A 2 -21.83 -25.83 39.73
CA SER A 2 -20.58 -25.82 38.97
C SER A 2 -20.58 -24.64 37.99
N PHE A 3 -19.71 -23.65 38.24
CA PHE A 3 -19.38 -22.62 37.26
C PHE A 3 -18.58 -23.28 36.13
N SER A 4 -19.27 -23.71 35.07
CA SER A 4 -18.63 -24.00 33.78
C SER A 4 -18.08 -22.70 33.23
N GLN A 5 -16.81 -22.40 33.52
CA GLN A 5 -16.05 -21.45 32.72
C GLN A 5 -15.92 -22.05 31.31
N GLU A 6 -16.67 -21.51 30.36
CA GLU A 6 -16.49 -21.83 28.95
C GLU A 6 -15.02 -21.59 28.57
N ILE A 7 -14.31 -22.69 28.31
CA ILE A 7 -12.95 -22.65 27.77
C ILE A 7 -13.08 -22.08 26.34
N ARG A 8 -12.93 -20.76 26.22
CA ARG A 8 -12.87 -20.08 24.92
C ARG A 8 -11.67 -20.65 24.15
N ARG A 9 -11.94 -21.39 23.07
CA ARG A 9 -10.90 -21.91 22.17
C ARG A 9 -10.13 -20.70 21.62
N ARG A 10 -8.79 -20.77 21.53
CA ARG A 10 -8.00 -19.69 20.91
C ARG A 10 -8.57 -19.38 19.51
N GLY A 11 -9.13 -18.18 19.34
CA GLY A 11 -9.77 -17.74 18.10
C GLY A 11 -11.31 -17.82 18.05
N SER A 12 -12.00 -18.24 19.13
CA SER A 12 -13.46 -18.10 19.23
C SER A 12 -13.82 -16.65 19.60
N TYR A 13 -14.22 -15.86 18.60
CA TYR A 13 -14.79 -14.54 18.83
C TYR A 13 -16.15 -14.70 19.52
N ALA A 14 -16.38 -13.95 20.59
CA ALA A 14 -17.67 -13.90 21.25
C ALA A 14 -18.72 -13.34 20.27
N PRO A 15 -19.95 -13.85 20.25
CA PRO A 15 -21.05 -13.20 19.56
C PRO A 15 -21.17 -11.76 20.05
N ILE A 16 -21.29 -10.82 19.11
CA ILE A 16 -21.48 -9.40 19.39
C ILE A 16 -22.92 -9.05 19.01
N ASP A 17 -23.55 -8.21 19.81
CA ASP A 17 -24.83 -7.62 19.46
C ASP A 17 -24.64 -6.61 18.33
N PHE A 18 -25.35 -6.82 17.22
CA PHE A 18 -25.34 -5.91 16.08
C PHE A 18 -26.20 -4.68 16.38
N THR A 19 -25.64 -3.76 17.16
CA THR A 19 -26.17 -2.40 17.28
C THR A 19 -26.04 -1.68 15.93
N PRO A 20 -26.85 -0.63 15.65
CA PRO A 20 -26.77 0.09 14.38
C PRO A 20 -25.36 0.62 14.07
N GLU A 21 -24.59 0.99 15.10
CA GLU A 21 -23.19 1.42 14.95
C GLU A 21 -22.28 0.29 14.49
N VAL A 22 -22.42 -0.91 15.08
CA VAL A 22 -21.64 -2.10 14.70
C VAL A 22 -22.00 -2.54 13.28
N SER A 23 -23.28 -2.54 12.93
CA SER A 23 -23.74 -2.82 11.57
C SER A 23 -23.16 -1.84 10.55
N GLN A 24 -23.12 -0.54 10.88
CA GLN A 24 -22.51 0.47 10.03
C GLN A 24 -21.00 0.28 9.89
N ALA A 25 -20.29 -0.04 10.99
CA ALA A 25 -18.86 -0.32 10.95
C ALA A 25 -18.52 -1.58 10.12
N CYS A 26 -19.32 -2.63 10.27
CA CYS A 26 -19.23 -3.86 9.47
C CYS A 26 -19.42 -3.56 7.97
N ARG A 27 -20.50 -2.84 7.62
CA ARG A 27 -20.78 -2.44 6.24
C ARG A 27 -19.65 -1.60 5.65
N LYS A 28 -19.20 -0.55 6.36
CA LYS A 28 -18.06 0.29 5.93
C LYS A 28 -16.79 -0.53 5.68
N GLN A 29 -16.53 -1.54 6.52
CA GLN A 29 -15.35 -2.39 6.37
C GLN A 29 -15.42 -3.26 5.11
N VAL A 30 -16.60 -3.79 4.77
CA VAL A 30 -16.78 -4.58 3.54
C VAL A 30 -16.80 -3.68 2.31
N GLU A 31 -17.47 -2.52 2.36
CA GLU A 31 -17.43 -1.51 1.29
C GLU A 31 -15.99 -1.08 0.98
N PHE A 32 -15.15 -0.92 2.00
CA PHE A 32 -13.73 -0.64 1.82
C PHE A 32 -13.00 -1.75 1.05
N TYR A 33 -13.29 -3.03 1.29
CA TYR A 33 -12.64 -4.12 0.56
C TYR A 33 -12.92 -4.10 -0.93
N PHE A 34 -14.15 -3.73 -1.30
CA PHE A 34 -14.59 -3.57 -2.69
C PHE A 34 -14.41 -2.16 -3.24
N SER A 35 -13.79 -1.25 -2.49
CA SER A 35 -13.55 0.13 -2.92
C SER A 35 -12.51 0.21 -4.05
N GLU A 36 -12.55 1.32 -4.79
CA GLU A 36 -11.57 1.63 -5.85
C GLU A 36 -10.12 1.72 -5.31
N TYR A 37 -9.98 2.00 -4.02
CA TYR A 37 -8.68 2.19 -3.37
C TYR A 37 -8.07 0.86 -2.87
N ASN A 38 -8.86 -0.20 -2.74
CA ASN A 38 -8.40 -1.51 -2.27
C ASN A 38 -8.45 -2.60 -3.34
N LEU A 39 -9.59 -2.79 -4.01
CA LEU A 39 -9.86 -3.95 -4.85
C LEU A 39 -8.85 -4.11 -6.01
N PRO A 40 -8.42 -3.06 -6.73
CA PRO A 40 -7.38 -3.18 -7.76
C PRO A 40 -6.02 -3.65 -7.23
N TYR A 41 -5.71 -3.40 -5.96
CA TYR A 41 -4.40 -3.63 -5.34
C TYR A 41 -4.35 -4.89 -4.49
N ASP A 42 -5.50 -5.35 -4.00
CA ASP A 42 -5.62 -6.59 -3.26
C ASP A 42 -5.69 -7.78 -4.22
N LYS A 43 -4.54 -8.43 -4.42
CA LYS A 43 -4.42 -9.59 -5.30
C LYS A 43 -5.40 -10.71 -4.93
N PHE A 44 -5.66 -10.91 -3.64
CA PHE A 44 -6.51 -12.01 -3.18
C PHE A 44 -7.97 -11.76 -3.56
N LEU A 45 -8.50 -10.59 -3.21
CA LEU A 45 -9.87 -10.21 -3.57
C LEU A 45 -10.05 -10.09 -5.08
N ARG A 46 -9.07 -9.51 -5.78
CA ARG A 46 -9.13 -9.39 -7.24
C ARG A 46 -9.20 -10.76 -7.93
N SER A 47 -8.34 -11.70 -7.53
CA SER A 47 -8.38 -13.06 -8.08
C SER A 47 -9.68 -13.79 -7.76
N LEU A 48 -10.27 -13.58 -6.58
CA LEU A 48 -11.58 -14.16 -6.24
C LEU A 48 -12.70 -13.59 -7.11
N CYS A 49 -12.71 -12.27 -7.34
CA CYS A 49 -13.65 -11.62 -8.24
C CYS A 49 -13.51 -12.15 -9.67
N GLU A 50 -12.28 -12.26 -10.19
CA GLU A 50 -12.02 -12.74 -11.55
C GLU A 50 -12.44 -14.21 -11.74
N GLN A 51 -12.37 -15.03 -10.69
CA GLN A 51 -12.73 -16.46 -10.75
C GLN A 51 -14.23 -16.74 -10.68
N ASN A 52 -15.02 -15.83 -10.08
CA ASN A 52 -16.43 -16.08 -9.74
C ASN A 52 -17.36 -14.96 -10.24
N ASP A 53 -17.08 -14.36 -11.41
CA ASP A 53 -17.90 -13.30 -12.01
C ASP A 53 -18.20 -12.12 -11.04
N GLY A 54 -17.22 -11.78 -10.20
CA GLY A 54 -17.31 -10.72 -9.20
C GLY A 54 -17.93 -11.13 -7.85
N TRP A 55 -18.45 -12.34 -7.72
CA TRP A 55 -19.02 -12.85 -6.48
C TRP A 55 -17.94 -13.34 -5.50
N ILE A 56 -18.08 -12.95 -4.24
CA ILE A 56 -17.21 -13.43 -3.16
C ILE A 56 -18.07 -14.00 -2.02
N PRO A 57 -17.76 -15.21 -1.52
CA PRO A 57 -18.44 -15.76 -0.36
C PRO A 57 -18.27 -14.89 0.89
N ILE A 58 -19.37 -14.61 1.58
CA ILE A 58 -19.39 -13.82 2.82
C ILE A 58 -18.62 -14.55 3.93
N THR A 59 -18.62 -15.87 3.91
CA THR A 59 -17.80 -16.72 4.81
C THR A 59 -16.30 -16.44 4.66
N THR A 60 -15.82 -16.25 3.42
CA THR A 60 -14.44 -15.86 3.13
C THR A 60 -14.14 -14.48 3.69
N LEU A 61 -15.04 -13.51 3.52
CA LEU A 61 -14.89 -12.16 4.08
C LEU A 61 -14.89 -12.18 5.61
N ALA A 62 -15.75 -12.98 6.24
CA ALA A 62 -15.80 -13.15 7.69
C ALA A 62 -14.52 -13.77 8.28
N SER A 63 -13.70 -14.42 7.46
CA SER A 63 -12.38 -14.94 7.85
C SER A 63 -11.28 -13.86 7.91
N PHE A 64 -11.52 -12.65 7.39
CA PHE A 64 -10.52 -11.59 7.37
C PHE A 64 -10.29 -11.03 8.77
N ASN A 65 -9.04 -10.63 9.08
CA ASN A 65 -8.69 -10.23 10.45
C ASN A 65 -9.56 -9.09 11.02
N ARG A 66 -9.96 -8.11 10.20
CA ARG A 66 -10.86 -7.02 10.65
C ARG A 66 -12.32 -7.43 10.75
N MET A 67 -12.70 -8.51 10.06
CA MET A 67 -14.07 -9.01 10.02
C MET A 67 -14.35 -10.11 11.06
N LYS A 68 -13.31 -10.80 11.54
CA LYS A 68 -13.46 -11.90 12.51
C LYS A 68 -14.24 -11.52 13.77
N LYS A 69 -14.19 -10.23 14.16
CA LYS A 69 -14.93 -9.69 15.30
C LYS A 69 -16.45 -9.63 15.07
N TYR A 70 -16.92 -9.53 13.84
CA TYR A 70 -18.34 -9.48 13.53
C TYR A 70 -18.92 -10.89 13.44
N ARG A 71 -19.48 -11.38 14.54
CA ARG A 71 -20.21 -12.65 14.60
C ARG A 71 -21.53 -12.49 15.35
N PRO A 72 -22.62 -13.16 14.92
CA PRO A 72 -22.69 -14.21 13.88
C PRO A 72 -22.65 -13.71 12.43
N VAL A 73 -22.29 -14.60 11.48
CA VAL A 73 -22.14 -14.26 10.05
C VAL A 73 -23.48 -13.90 9.41
N ASP A 74 -24.58 -14.50 9.84
CA ASP A 74 -25.93 -14.23 9.30
C ASP A 74 -26.30 -12.74 9.44
N LYS A 75 -25.88 -12.12 10.55
CA LYS A 75 -26.08 -10.69 10.78
C LYS A 75 -25.20 -9.80 9.90
N VAL A 76 -24.05 -10.29 9.44
CA VAL A 76 -23.22 -9.59 8.44
C VAL A 76 -24.00 -9.46 7.13
N VAL A 77 -24.74 -10.49 6.72
CA VAL A 77 -25.58 -10.46 5.51
C VAL A 77 -26.62 -9.35 5.60
N ASP A 78 -27.31 -9.23 6.74
CA ASP A 78 -28.32 -8.18 6.95
C ASP A 78 -27.72 -6.78 6.86
N CYS A 79 -26.50 -6.57 7.38
CA CYS A 79 -25.81 -5.28 7.29
C CYS A 79 -25.45 -4.89 5.84
N LEU A 80 -25.22 -5.89 4.97
CA LEU A 80 -24.81 -5.67 3.58
C LEU A 80 -25.98 -5.37 2.66
N LYS A 81 -27.19 -5.81 3.00
CA LYS A 81 -28.41 -5.51 2.22
C LYS A 81 -28.66 -4.00 2.10
N ASP A 82 -28.33 -3.25 3.14
CA ASP A 82 -28.47 -1.78 3.18
C ASP A 82 -27.33 -1.03 2.46
N SER A 83 -26.39 -1.74 1.82
CA SER A 83 -25.28 -1.09 1.10
C SER A 83 -25.72 -0.53 -0.25
N THR A 84 -25.24 0.66 -0.58
CA THR A 84 -25.51 1.30 -1.87
C THR A 84 -24.58 0.79 -2.96
N ILE A 85 -23.40 0.29 -2.59
CA ILE A 85 -22.32 -0.10 -3.51
C ILE A 85 -22.31 -1.61 -3.78
N LEU A 86 -22.79 -2.43 -2.84
CA LEU A 86 -22.72 -3.89 -2.92
C LEU A 86 -24.10 -4.51 -3.13
N GLU A 87 -24.09 -5.70 -3.73
CA GLU A 87 -25.24 -6.56 -3.95
C GLU A 87 -24.97 -7.91 -3.29
N VAL A 88 -25.95 -8.40 -2.53
CA VAL A 88 -25.95 -9.72 -1.90
C VAL A 88 -26.72 -10.68 -2.79
N SER A 89 -26.25 -11.92 -2.94
CA SER A 89 -26.94 -12.95 -3.73
C SER A 89 -28.30 -13.30 -3.11
N ALA A 90 -29.21 -13.86 -3.91
CA ALA A 90 -30.55 -14.27 -3.44
C ALA A 90 -30.48 -15.24 -2.24
N ASP A 91 -29.51 -16.16 -2.27
CA ASP A 91 -29.27 -17.13 -1.19
C ASP A 91 -28.60 -16.53 0.05
N GLY A 92 -28.15 -15.27 -0.01
CA GLY A 92 -27.51 -14.58 1.12
C GLY A 92 -26.07 -15.01 1.41
N GLU A 93 -25.46 -15.84 0.56
CA GLU A 93 -24.12 -16.41 0.81
C GLU A 93 -22.98 -15.61 0.17
N ASN A 94 -23.25 -14.90 -0.93
CA ASN A 94 -22.25 -14.21 -1.72
C ASN A 94 -22.52 -12.71 -1.79
N VAL A 95 -21.46 -11.93 -1.99
CA VAL A 95 -21.53 -10.48 -2.20
C VAL A 95 -20.69 -10.08 -3.41
N ARG A 96 -21.18 -9.12 -4.20
CA ARG A 96 -20.43 -8.50 -5.29
C ARG A 96 -20.65 -6.99 -5.31
N ARG A 97 -19.87 -6.28 -6.12
CA ARG A 97 -20.08 -4.85 -6.37
C ARG A 97 -21.21 -4.66 -7.40
N LYS A 98 -22.12 -3.70 -7.16
CA LYS A 98 -23.23 -3.36 -8.07
C LYS A 98 -22.74 -2.74 -9.37
N SER A 99 -21.81 -1.80 -9.27
CA SER A 99 -21.19 -1.14 -10.40
C SER A 99 -19.75 -1.63 -10.61
N PRO A 100 -19.33 -1.87 -11.87
CA PRO A 100 -17.93 -2.17 -12.15
C PRO A 100 -17.03 -1.00 -11.72
N LEU A 101 -15.77 -1.32 -11.42
CA LEU A 101 -14.77 -0.31 -11.11
C LEU A 101 -14.40 0.46 -12.37
N GLU A 102 -14.38 1.79 -12.28
CA GLU A 102 -13.66 2.60 -13.25
C GLU A 102 -12.15 2.41 -13.03
N THR A 103 -11.43 2.13 -14.12
CA THR A 103 -9.98 1.99 -14.07
C THR A 103 -9.35 3.36 -13.81
N VAL A 104 -9.00 3.65 -12.56
CA VAL A 104 -8.28 4.88 -12.20
C VAL A 104 -6.80 4.69 -12.49
N ASP A 105 -6.18 5.63 -13.21
CA ASP A 105 -4.76 5.59 -13.52
C ASP A 105 -3.90 5.60 -12.24
N PHE A 106 -2.94 4.68 -12.15
CA PHE A 106 -2.05 4.52 -11.00
C PHE A 106 -1.23 5.79 -10.66
N LYS A 107 -1.01 6.67 -11.65
CA LYS A 107 -0.25 7.90 -11.48
C LYS A 107 -1.01 8.90 -10.62
N ASP A 108 -2.30 9.07 -10.87
CA ASP A 108 -3.15 10.04 -10.17
C ASP A 108 -3.29 9.70 -8.69
N ARG A 109 -3.30 8.40 -8.37
CA ARG A 109 -3.33 7.94 -6.99
C ARG A 109 -2.09 8.32 -6.19
N ASN A 110 -0.89 8.16 -6.77
CA ASN A 110 0.35 8.45 -6.05
C ASN A 110 0.47 9.93 -5.65
N GLU A 111 -0.22 10.83 -6.35
CA GLU A 111 -0.25 12.26 -6.02
C GLU A 111 -1.15 12.58 -4.83
N ARG A 112 -2.08 11.67 -4.50
CA ARG A 112 -2.98 11.77 -3.33
C ARG A 112 -2.42 11.04 -2.11
N VAL A 113 -1.17 10.57 -2.16
CA VAL A 113 -0.57 9.78 -1.08
C VAL A 113 0.60 10.53 -0.43
N LEU A 114 0.51 10.69 0.89
CA LEU A 114 1.63 11.09 1.73
C LEU A 114 2.18 9.89 2.49
N VAL A 115 3.49 9.95 2.73
CA VAL A 115 4.22 8.93 3.47
C VAL A 115 4.71 9.55 4.76
N PHE A 116 4.28 8.96 5.87
CA PHE A 116 4.66 9.34 7.21
C PHE A 116 5.67 8.31 7.71
N MET A 117 6.85 8.78 8.09
CA MET A 117 7.95 7.96 8.58
C MET A 117 8.20 8.25 10.04
N ASN A 118 8.98 7.36 10.67
CA ASN A 118 9.43 7.47 12.06
C ASN A 118 8.36 7.13 13.12
N PHE A 119 7.37 6.31 12.79
CA PHE A 119 6.52 5.71 13.81
C PHE A 119 7.30 4.70 14.66
N LYS A 120 6.94 4.60 15.94
CA LYS A 120 7.43 3.55 16.83
C LYS A 120 7.26 2.18 16.19
N LYS A 121 8.38 1.51 15.95
CA LYS A 121 8.39 0.14 15.43
C LYS A 121 7.80 -0.78 16.48
N ILE A 122 6.91 -1.66 16.05
CA ILE A 122 6.36 -2.72 16.89
C ILE A 122 7.20 -3.97 16.59
N GLU A 123 8.07 -4.32 17.52
CA GLU A 123 8.73 -5.63 17.56
C GLU A 123 7.69 -6.71 17.95
N ASN A 124 7.93 -7.97 17.59
CA ASN A 124 6.92 -9.01 17.57
C ASN A 124 6.18 -9.18 18.93
N GLU A 125 4.85 -9.06 18.96
CA GLU A 125 3.87 -10.06 19.44
C GLU A 125 2.46 -9.45 19.55
N ASP A 126 1.50 -10.19 18.98
CA ASP A 126 0.06 -9.93 18.77
C ASP A 126 -0.30 -9.21 17.47
N LYS A 127 -0.88 -9.97 16.53
CA LYS A 127 -1.58 -9.43 15.36
C LYS A 127 -2.65 -8.41 15.77
N ASP A 128 -3.16 -8.57 16.99
CA ASP A 128 -4.19 -7.73 17.58
C ASP A 128 -3.65 -6.31 17.85
N LYS A 129 -2.43 -6.15 18.36
CA LYS A 129 -1.77 -4.83 18.51
C LYS A 129 -1.55 -4.12 17.18
N PHE A 130 -1.24 -4.88 16.12
CA PHE A 130 -1.11 -4.29 14.78
C PHE A 130 -2.47 -3.80 14.25
N LEU A 131 -3.53 -4.56 14.51
CA LEU A 131 -4.90 -4.18 14.13
C LEU A 131 -5.37 -2.95 14.92
N GLU A 132 -5.12 -2.93 16.22
CA GLU A 132 -5.41 -1.78 17.10
C GLU A 132 -4.68 -0.53 16.63
N LEU A 133 -3.37 -0.60 16.37
CA LEU A 133 -2.61 0.53 15.84
C LEU A 133 -3.18 1.04 14.51
N GLN A 134 -3.60 0.13 13.63
CA GLN A 134 -4.22 0.54 12.37
C GLN A 134 -5.54 1.30 12.60
N GLU A 135 -6.40 0.82 13.50
CA GLU A 135 -7.65 1.49 13.87
C GLU A 135 -7.40 2.84 14.57
N GLU A 136 -6.38 2.94 15.43
CA GLU A 136 -5.96 4.19 16.08
C GLU A 136 -5.47 5.21 15.06
N LEU A 137 -4.63 4.81 14.11
CA LEU A 137 -4.13 5.70 13.08
C LEU A 137 -5.25 6.16 12.14
N GLU A 138 -6.17 5.27 11.77
CA GLU A 138 -7.35 5.65 10.99
C GLU A 138 -8.20 6.68 11.72
N LYS A 139 -8.44 6.52 13.02
CA LYS A 139 -9.16 7.51 13.84
C LYS A 139 -8.39 8.83 13.94
N PHE A 140 -7.07 8.76 14.15
CA PHE A 140 -6.21 9.93 14.25
C PHE A 140 -6.24 10.75 12.98
N PHE A 141 -5.99 10.15 11.80
CA PHE A 141 -6.00 10.88 10.54
C PHE A 141 -7.40 11.37 10.14
N ASN A 142 -8.46 10.59 10.43
CA ASN A 142 -9.84 11.04 10.23
C ASN A 142 -10.23 12.24 11.12
N GLY A 143 -9.50 12.50 12.21
CA GLY A 143 -9.69 13.69 13.04
C GLY A 143 -9.24 14.99 12.36
N PHE A 144 -8.33 14.92 11.38
CA PHE A 144 -7.84 16.08 10.64
C PHE A 144 -8.49 16.20 9.25
N THR A 145 -8.59 15.09 8.52
CA THR A 145 -8.99 15.08 7.10
C THR A 145 -9.74 13.81 6.73
N THR A 146 -10.47 13.83 5.63
CA THR A 146 -11.09 12.61 5.09
C THR A 146 -10.08 11.75 4.33
N VAL A 147 -9.78 10.57 4.89
CA VAL A 147 -8.81 9.63 4.32
C VAL A 147 -9.50 8.44 3.68
N ASN A 148 -9.02 8.04 2.49
CA ASN A 148 -9.50 6.87 1.76
C ASN A 148 -8.87 5.57 2.25
N GLN A 149 -7.56 5.58 2.53
CA GLN A 149 -6.81 4.40 2.96
C GLN A 149 -5.62 4.76 3.83
N VAL A 150 -5.45 4.03 4.94
CA VAL A 150 -4.23 4.05 5.76
C VAL A 150 -3.53 2.71 5.62
N ARG A 151 -2.25 2.72 5.22
CA ARG A 151 -1.47 1.50 4.97
C ARG A 151 -0.16 1.51 5.74
N LEU A 152 -0.09 0.65 6.75
CA LEU A 152 1.13 0.38 7.50
C LEU A 152 2.06 -0.52 6.69
N LYS A 153 3.28 -0.07 6.42
CA LYS A 153 4.29 -0.88 5.71
C LYS A 153 4.90 -1.91 6.64
N LYS A 154 5.08 -3.11 6.09
CA LYS A 154 5.74 -4.21 6.76
C LYS A 154 7.12 -4.44 6.17
N ASP A 155 8.05 -4.87 7.01
CA ASP A 155 9.38 -5.33 6.62
C ASP A 155 9.32 -6.79 6.11
N HIS A 156 10.44 -7.32 5.64
CA HIS A 156 10.60 -8.71 5.19
C HIS A 156 10.21 -9.73 6.28
N LYS A 157 10.42 -9.37 7.56
CA LYS A 157 10.00 -10.17 8.71
C LYS A 157 8.49 -10.03 9.05
N LYS A 158 7.72 -9.36 8.19
CA LYS A 158 6.29 -9.02 8.38
C LYS A 158 5.98 -8.09 9.56
N TYR A 159 7.01 -7.46 10.16
CA TYR A 159 6.86 -6.48 11.25
C TYR A 159 6.58 -5.09 10.71
N PHE A 160 5.89 -4.26 11.50
CA PHE A 160 5.68 -2.86 11.14
C PHE A 160 7.02 -2.12 11.13
N ASN A 161 7.36 -1.51 9.98
CA ASN A 161 8.68 -0.91 9.77
C ASN A 161 8.77 0.57 10.19
N GLY A 162 7.69 1.14 10.74
CA GLY A 162 7.60 2.53 11.14
C GLY A 162 7.21 3.50 10.01
N VAL A 163 6.73 2.99 8.87
CA VAL A 163 6.28 3.79 7.73
C VAL A 163 4.81 3.56 7.46
N VAL A 164 4.04 4.64 7.34
CA VAL A 164 2.60 4.64 7.04
C VAL A 164 2.36 5.43 5.77
N GLU A 165 1.61 4.86 4.84
CA GLU A 165 1.13 5.56 3.64
C GLU A 165 -0.34 5.91 3.85
N VAL A 166 -0.68 7.18 3.67
CA VAL A 166 -2.04 7.69 3.82
C VAL A 166 -2.50 8.24 2.49
N GLU A 167 -3.63 7.73 2.00
CA GLU A 167 -4.28 8.16 0.77
C GLU A 167 -5.44 9.11 1.09
N PHE A 168 -5.33 10.34 0.61
CA PHE A 168 -6.35 11.37 0.78
C PHE A 168 -7.44 11.26 -0.27
N LYS A 169 -8.61 11.83 0.04
CA LYS A 169 -9.74 11.88 -0.88
C LYS A 169 -9.42 12.67 -2.15
N THR A 170 -8.87 13.87 -1.97
CA THR A 170 -8.52 14.78 -3.06
C THR A 170 -7.02 15.10 -3.05
N LYS A 171 -6.49 15.48 -4.22
CA LYS A 171 -5.10 15.94 -4.36
C LYS A 171 -4.88 17.25 -3.62
N GLU A 172 -5.89 18.13 -3.61
CA GLU A 172 -5.81 19.42 -2.94
C GLU A 172 -5.68 19.28 -1.42
N GLU A 173 -6.46 18.39 -0.80
CA GLU A 173 -6.33 18.07 0.63
C GLU A 173 -4.95 17.52 0.95
N CYS A 174 -4.42 16.64 0.09
CA CYS A 174 -3.08 16.08 0.24
C CYS A 174 -1.99 17.18 0.25
N VAL A 175 -2.06 18.14 -0.69
CA VAL A 175 -1.09 19.23 -0.78
C VAL A 175 -1.22 20.19 0.40
N LYS A 176 -2.44 20.62 0.75
CA LYS A 176 -2.69 21.49 1.91
C LYS A 176 -2.16 20.86 3.19
N PHE A 177 -2.49 19.59 3.42
CA PHE A 177 -2.01 18.86 4.59
C PHE A 177 -0.47 18.77 4.61
N PHE A 178 0.16 18.54 3.45
CA PHE A 178 1.61 18.49 3.35
C PHE A 178 2.28 19.83 3.67
N GLU A 179 1.70 20.94 3.23
CA GLU A 179 2.22 22.29 3.48
C GLU A 179 2.07 22.69 4.95
N GLU A 180 0.92 22.40 5.56
CA GLU A 180 0.64 22.71 6.98
C GLU A 180 1.47 21.86 7.95
N HIS A 181 1.73 20.59 7.62
CA HIS A 181 2.34 19.62 8.54
C HIS A 181 3.73 19.15 8.12
N LYS A 182 4.44 19.94 7.31
CA LYS A 182 5.77 19.57 6.77
C LYS A 182 6.83 19.38 7.86
N THR A 183 6.83 20.23 8.89
CA THR A 183 7.91 20.32 9.89
C THR A 183 7.51 19.89 11.29
N ASP A 184 6.25 20.10 11.67
CA ASP A 184 5.79 20.01 13.07
C ASP A 184 4.69 18.96 13.27
N PHE A 185 4.78 17.83 12.56
CA PHE A 185 3.86 16.73 12.75
C PHE A 185 4.40 15.73 13.77
N SER A 186 3.63 15.44 14.82
CA SER A 186 4.01 14.46 15.83
C SER A 186 2.86 13.53 16.18
N TYR A 187 3.21 12.29 16.53
CA TYR A 187 2.27 11.28 17.01
C TYR A 187 2.79 10.71 18.33
N GLN A 188 1.97 10.78 19.39
CA GLN A 188 2.34 10.32 20.74
C GLN A 188 3.69 10.91 21.23
N GLY A 189 3.94 12.18 20.94
CA GLY A 189 5.18 12.88 21.31
C GLY A 189 6.41 12.51 20.46
N GLN A 190 6.28 11.65 19.45
CA GLN A 190 7.34 11.36 18.49
C GLN A 190 7.20 12.23 17.23
N PRO A 191 8.23 12.97 16.81
CA PRO A 191 8.20 13.73 15.58
C PRO A 191 8.21 12.78 14.38
N LEU A 192 7.26 12.99 13.49
CA LEU A 192 7.10 12.23 12.26
C LEU A 192 7.65 13.02 11.08
N GLU A 193 8.24 12.30 10.13
CA GLU A 193 8.70 12.89 8.88
C GLU A 193 7.66 12.65 7.80
N VAL A 194 7.13 13.73 7.23
CA VAL A 194 6.12 13.68 6.17
C VAL A 194 6.81 13.94 4.83
N VAL A 195 6.65 13.03 3.87
CA VAL A 195 7.18 13.16 2.51
C VAL A 195 6.14 12.75 1.49
N THR A 196 6.24 13.29 0.27
CA THR A 196 5.38 12.85 -0.83
C THR A 196 5.72 11.41 -1.24
N LYS A 197 4.75 10.69 -1.77
CA LYS A 197 4.97 9.33 -2.30
C LYS A 197 6.09 9.26 -3.35
N LYS A 198 6.17 10.28 -4.22
CA LYS A 198 7.21 10.40 -5.25
C LYS A 198 8.61 10.50 -4.61
N GLN A 199 8.79 11.41 -3.66
CA GLN A 199 10.05 11.57 -2.92
C GLN A 199 10.45 10.29 -2.17
N TYR A 200 9.50 9.66 -1.48
CA TYR A 200 9.76 8.39 -0.78
C TYR A 200 10.22 7.28 -1.73
N SER A 201 9.57 7.14 -2.88
CA SER A 201 9.93 6.11 -3.88
C SER A 201 11.32 6.36 -4.46
N LEU A 202 11.67 7.62 -4.75
CA LEU A 202 13.01 8.00 -5.24
C LEU A 202 14.09 7.71 -4.19
N ALA A 203 13.87 8.10 -2.93
CA ALA A 203 14.79 7.83 -1.85
C ALA A 203 15.01 6.32 -1.65
N LYS A 204 13.92 5.54 -1.65
CA LYS A 204 13.99 4.07 -1.55
C LYS A 204 14.74 3.45 -2.73
N ASN A 205 14.46 3.87 -3.96
CA ASN A 205 15.14 3.36 -5.15
C ASN A 205 16.64 3.69 -5.13
N ALA A 206 17.02 4.90 -4.71
CA ALA A 206 18.41 5.31 -4.56
C ALA A 206 19.16 4.49 -3.51
N THR A 207 18.52 4.18 -2.37
CA THR A 207 19.13 3.26 -1.37
C THR A 207 19.26 1.83 -1.90
N ARG A 208 18.32 1.38 -2.74
CA ARG A 208 18.36 0.03 -3.33
C ARG A 208 19.43 -0.11 -4.41
N SER A 209 19.61 0.89 -5.28
CA SER A 209 20.62 0.87 -6.34
C SER A 209 22.05 0.98 -5.79
N LYS A 210 22.27 1.78 -4.74
CA LYS A 210 23.56 1.85 -4.04
C LYS A 210 23.97 0.51 -3.41
N ASN A 211 23.00 -0.32 -3.03
CA ASN A 211 23.26 -1.66 -2.49
C ASN A 211 23.45 -2.74 -3.58
N PHE A 212 23.25 -2.42 -4.87
CA PHE A 212 23.38 -3.36 -5.99
C PHE A 212 24.72 -3.19 -6.76
N GLY A 213 25.41 -2.06 -6.61
CA GLY A 213 26.79 -1.91 -7.07
C GLY A 213 27.73 -2.59 -6.08
N GLY A 214 28.45 -3.61 -6.52
CA GLY A 214 29.27 -4.53 -5.71
C GLY A 214 30.45 -3.95 -4.90
N SER A 215 30.42 -2.71 -4.43
CA SER A 215 31.29 -2.24 -3.36
C SER A 215 30.50 -2.26 -2.05
N GLY A 216 30.91 -3.14 -1.13
CA GLY A 216 30.21 -3.52 0.10
C GLY A 216 30.02 -2.43 1.17
N GLN A 217 29.58 -1.24 0.81
CA GLN A 217 29.10 -0.25 1.77
C GLN A 217 27.65 -0.55 2.12
N LYS A 218 27.44 -1.28 3.22
CA LYS A 218 26.12 -1.42 3.86
C LYS A 218 25.59 -0.03 4.23
N THR A 219 24.80 0.58 3.37
CA THR A 219 24.15 1.84 3.70
C THR A 219 23.00 1.58 4.68
N ARG A 220 22.95 2.37 5.77
CA ARG A 220 21.99 2.24 6.86
C ARG A 220 20.55 2.38 6.32
N SER A 221 19.63 1.64 6.92
CA SER A 221 18.21 1.61 6.57
C SER A 221 17.62 3.01 6.36
N LEU A 222 16.80 3.19 5.33
CA LEU A 222 16.05 4.42 5.03
C LEU A 222 15.26 4.98 6.24
N THR A 223 14.92 4.13 7.21
CA THR A 223 14.23 4.48 8.45
C THR A 223 15.15 5.00 9.57
N GLY A 224 16.43 5.26 9.29
CA GLY A 224 17.40 5.79 10.24
C GLY A 224 17.89 7.18 9.86
N TYR A 225 17.59 8.17 10.72
CA TYR A 225 18.17 9.51 10.82
C TYR A 225 18.81 10.14 9.55
N ARG A 226 18.05 11.07 8.96
CA ARG A 226 18.46 12.42 8.47
C ARG A 226 19.48 12.61 7.34
N LYS A 227 19.98 11.61 6.61
CA LYS A 227 21.06 11.91 5.62
C LYS A 227 20.80 11.71 4.13
N ASN A 228 19.72 11.06 3.69
CA ASN A 228 19.62 10.64 2.27
C ASN A 228 18.23 10.81 1.61
N ILE A 229 17.52 11.91 1.84
CA ILE A 229 16.34 12.25 1.01
C ILE A 229 16.78 13.20 -0.11
N PRO A 230 16.55 12.85 -1.40
CA PRO A 230 16.78 13.77 -2.51
C PRO A 230 15.85 14.97 -2.38
N LYS A 231 16.42 16.18 -2.35
CA LYS A 231 15.65 17.42 -2.50
C LYS A 231 15.28 17.56 -3.98
N THR A 232 14.04 17.96 -4.27
CA THR A 232 13.64 18.35 -5.61
C THR A 232 14.22 19.74 -5.89
N ASN A 233 15.03 19.86 -6.93
CA ASN A 233 15.40 21.18 -7.46
C ASN A 233 14.22 21.65 -8.32
N ASP A 234 13.40 22.56 -7.79
CA ASP A 234 12.52 23.38 -8.60
C ASP A 234 13.36 24.56 -9.11
N GLU A 235 14.07 24.36 -10.22
CA GLU A 235 14.63 25.45 -11.02
C GLU A 235 14.22 25.24 -12.48
N THR A 236 13.48 26.22 -12.99
CA THR A 236 13.04 26.39 -14.37
C THR A 236 14.21 26.39 -15.35
N PRO A 237 14.11 25.73 -16.53
CA PRO A 237 15.16 25.81 -17.53
C PRO A 237 14.95 27.07 -18.39
N GLU A 238 15.68 28.14 -18.11
CA GLU A 238 15.96 29.17 -19.12
C GLU A 238 17.22 28.81 -19.89
N ALA A 239 17.11 28.94 -21.21
CA ALA A 239 18.09 28.54 -22.20
C ALA A 239 19.25 29.55 -22.30
N SER A 240 20.45 29.01 -22.54
CA SER A 240 21.43 29.64 -23.42
C SER A 240 22.38 28.57 -23.99
N SER A 241 22.17 28.27 -25.28
CA SER A 241 23.15 28.08 -26.37
C SER A 241 24.63 28.40 -26.02
N GLU A 242 25.68 27.77 -26.56
CA GLU A 242 25.85 27.23 -27.91
C GLU A 242 27.23 26.52 -28.04
N SER A 243 27.29 25.52 -28.93
CA SER A 243 28.43 25.09 -29.77
C SER A 243 29.75 24.56 -29.15
N LYS A 244 30.08 23.30 -29.51
CA LYS A 244 31.14 23.02 -30.50
C LYS A 244 31.08 21.55 -30.95
N LEU A 245 30.69 21.40 -32.22
CA LEU A 245 30.95 20.23 -33.06
C LEU A 245 32.37 20.38 -33.63
N SER A 246 33.12 19.28 -33.71
CA SER A 246 34.17 19.08 -34.72
C SER A 246 34.28 17.59 -35.04
N GLU A 247 34.00 17.27 -36.30
CA GLU A 247 34.21 15.98 -36.98
C GLU A 247 35.69 15.75 -37.34
N GLY A 248 36.00 14.50 -37.71
CA GLY A 248 37.22 14.03 -38.40
C GLY A 248 38.11 13.17 -37.50
N ASP A 249 38.53 11.95 -37.84
CA ASP A 249 38.79 11.42 -39.18
C ASP A 249 38.83 9.87 -39.19
N ALA A 250 38.72 9.33 -40.40
CA ALA A 250 38.56 7.94 -40.78
C ALA A 250 39.81 7.05 -40.58
N ASN A 251 39.60 5.73 -40.47
CA ASN A 251 40.45 4.76 -41.17
C ASN A 251 39.85 3.34 -41.24
N ALA A 252 39.55 2.93 -42.47
CA ALA A 252 39.62 1.57 -43.03
C ALA A 252 40.13 1.77 -44.47
N PRO A 253 40.54 0.76 -45.27
CA PRO A 253 40.64 -0.69 -45.03
C PRO A 253 41.98 -1.30 -45.55
N THR A 254 42.22 -2.59 -45.33
CA THR A 254 43.07 -3.38 -46.26
C THR A 254 42.60 -4.83 -46.34
N GLU A 255 42.04 -5.19 -47.50
CA GLU A 255 41.99 -6.56 -48.01
C GLU A 255 43.35 -6.95 -48.60
N LYS A 256 43.76 -8.22 -48.43
CA LYS A 256 44.61 -8.92 -49.41
C LYS A 256 44.35 -10.44 -49.39
N LYS A 257 44.00 -10.96 -50.56
CA LYS A 257 43.90 -12.36 -50.99
C LYS A 257 45.27 -13.04 -51.11
N SER A 258 45.31 -14.36 -50.87
CA SER A 258 46.01 -15.44 -51.63
C SER A 258 45.81 -16.77 -50.88
N GLU A 259 45.10 -17.78 -51.44
CA GLU A 259 45.64 -19.04 -52.03
C GLU A 259 46.41 -19.93 -51.04
N GLU A 260 46.45 -21.28 -51.06
CA GLU A 260 45.72 -22.45 -51.59
C GLU A 260 46.50 -23.68 -51.01
N SER A 261 46.04 -24.92 -51.25
CA SER A 261 46.62 -26.26 -50.92
C SER A 261 46.26 -26.85 -49.52
N ALA A 262 45.39 -27.88 -49.44
CA ALA A 262 45.60 -29.33 -49.70
C ALA A 262 46.56 -29.95 -48.66
N THR A 263 46.25 -30.97 -47.85
CA THR A 263 45.81 -32.36 -48.14
C THR A 263 45.35 -33.03 -46.80
N GLU A 264 44.26 -33.82 -46.78
CA GLU A 264 44.24 -35.31 -46.79
C GLU A 264 44.62 -35.95 -45.43
N THR A 265 43.73 -36.65 -44.72
CA THR A 265 43.51 -38.11 -44.82
C THR A 265 42.41 -38.47 -43.78
N ALA A 266 41.30 -39.08 -44.23
CA ALA A 266 41.01 -40.53 -44.25
C ALA A 266 40.16 -40.96 -43.05
#